data_AF-X1SYA1-F1
#
_entry.id   AF-X1SYA1-F1
#
_cell.length_a   1.000
_cell.length_b   1.000
_cell.length_c   1.000
_cell.angle_alpha   90.00
_cell.angle_beta   90.00
_cell.angle_gamma   90.00
#
_symmetry.space_group_name_H-M   'P 1'
#
loop_
_entity.id
_entity.type
_entity.pdbx_description
1 polymer ?
#
loop_
_entity_poly.entity_id
_entity_poly.type
_entity_poly.pdbx_seq_one_letter_code
_entity_poly.pdbx_strand_id
1 'polypeptide(L)'
;MERDPDVELRIKNDDMGLHSAYNLAGGFFDLASTASPYASNFQMLAKDRLYYNLFSAADKTAFRTSFGVWVQNLTIADKLKLGVPLTNDERAIDKEFSVSSTVEKGLLPLPLEQQIEREYRSQLISEETHGRTMSVTATSQLVETIYPRAGQFLVLTKLAATESTPANNIRISISRDTDANYISDLKPYAVGLERELSCFIPALSELSLNIIAAGPVTVYIRYTILKVKLSNLLRCRFGLLSKEEAPGDVWAKVVGGIL
;
A
#
# COMPACT_ATOMS: atom_id res chain seq x y z
N MET A 1 -5.04 9.87 12.09
CA MET A 1 -4.18 10.38 13.18
C MET A 1 -5.06 10.90 14.28
N GLU A 2 -4.62 10.87 15.53
CA GLU A 2 -5.33 11.49 16.64
C GLU A 2 -5.25 13.02 16.55
N ARG A 3 -6.29 13.71 17.04
CA ARG A 3 -6.33 15.18 17.08
C ARG A 3 -5.54 15.68 18.28
N ASP A 4 -4.57 16.55 18.01
CA ASP A 4 -3.87 17.28 19.06
C ASP A 4 -3.44 18.66 18.52
N PRO A 5 -3.87 19.77 19.14
CA PRO A 5 -3.52 21.11 18.68
C PRO A 5 -2.03 21.46 18.85
N ASP A 6 -1.28 20.72 19.67
CA ASP A 6 0.15 20.96 19.92
C ASP A 6 1.05 20.05 19.07
N VAL A 7 0.47 19.12 18.30
CA VAL A 7 1.23 18.23 17.42
C VAL A 7 1.23 18.80 16.00
N GLU A 8 2.41 19.21 15.55
CA GLU A 8 2.68 19.60 14.18
C GLU A 8 2.93 18.37 13.29
N LEU A 9 2.24 18.34 12.16
CA LEU A 9 2.46 17.39 11.08
C LEU A 9 3.44 17.96 10.07
N ARG A 10 4.62 17.35 9.97
CA ARG A 10 5.68 17.77 9.05
C ARG A 10 5.84 16.75 7.94
N ILE A 11 5.31 17.04 6.75
CA ILE A 11 5.43 16.18 5.57
C ILE A 11 6.23 16.91 4.50
N LYS A 12 7.26 16.25 3.96
CA LYS A 12 8.04 16.74 2.81
C LYS A 12 8.01 15.70 1.70
N ASN A 13 7.73 16.13 0.48
CA ASN A 13 7.74 15.31 -0.73
C ASN A 13 8.65 15.99 -1.77
N ASP A 14 9.86 15.45 -1.93
CA ASP A 14 10.94 16.04 -2.71
C ASP A 14 11.23 17.50 -2.27
N ASP A 15 10.98 18.48 -3.14
CA ASP A 15 11.17 19.92 -2.87
C ASP A 15 9.89 20.60 -2.36
N MET A 16 8.76 19.89 -2.35
CA MET A 16 7.48 20.36 -1.84
C MET A 16 7.21 19.82 -0.44
N GLY A 17 6.21 20.39 0.23
CA GLY A 17 5.77 19.86 1.52
C GLY A 17 4.76 20.74 2.23
N LEU A 18 4.17 20.14 3.26
CA LEU A 18 3.37 20.84 4.24
C LEU A 18 4.31 21.41 5.31
N HIS A 19 4.74 22.65 5.12
CA HIS A 19 5.63 23.33 6.07
C HIS A 19 4.93 23.59 7.43
N SER A 20 5.74 23.53 8.48
CA SER A 20 5.39 22.98 9.80
C SER A 20 4.57 23.84 10.76
N ALA A 21 4.39 25.14 10.53
CA ALA A 21 3.75 26.01 11.52
C ALA A 21 2.21 26.04 11.48
N TYR A 22 1.60 25.58 10.39
CA TYR A 22 0.15 25.69 10.18
C TYR A 22 -0.58 24.34 10.05
N ASN A 23 0.17 23.24 10.00
CA ASN A 23 -0.38 21.90 9.82
C ASN A 23 -0.47 21.19 11.18
N LEU A 24 -1.41 21.62 12.01
CA LEU A 24 -1.64 21.05 13.33
C LEU A 24 -2.56 19.84 13.25
N ALA A 25 -2.22 18.76 13.96
CA ALA A 25 -3.00 17.53 14.00
C ALA A 25 -4.45 17.77 14.45
N GLY A 26 -4.67 18.75 15.33
CA GLY A 26 -5.99 19.17 15.81
C GLY A 26 -6.94 19.65 14.70
N GLY A 27 -6.42 20.09 13.54
CA GLY A 27 -7.22 20.53 12.40
C GLY A 27 -7.76 19.39 11.51
N PHE A 28 -7.24 18.17 11.68
CA PHE A 28 -7.62 17.02 10.84
C PHE A 28 -8.77 16.22 11.42
N PHE A 29 -9.40 15.34 10.65
CA PHE A 29 -10.38 14.40 11.19
C PHE A 29 -9.68 13.37 12.08
N ASP A 30 -10.25 13.17 13.26
CA ASP A 30 -9.80 12.13 14.18
C ASP A 30 -10.00 10.73 13.59
N LEU A 31 -9.22 9.76 14.07
CA LEU A 31 -9.30 8.36 13.69
C LEU A 31 -10.70 7.77 13.96
N ALA A 32 -11.39 8.24 15.01
CA ALA A 32 -12.73 7.80 15.42
C ALA A 32 -13.86 8.76 14.97
N SER A 33 -13.60 9.66 14.01
CA SER A 33 -14.59 10.65 13.57
C SER A 33 -15.83 9.99 12.98
N THR A 34 -16.99 10.21 13.59
CA THR A 34 -18.30 9.82 13.04
C THR A 34 -18.83 10.81 12.00
N ALA A 35 -18.22 12.01 11.91
CA ALA A 35 -18.59 13.06 10.96
C ALA A 35 -17.96 12.85 9.57
N SER A 36 -16.82 12.16 9.50
CA SER A 36 -16.19 11.75 8.24
C SER A 36 -15.55 10.38 8.45
N PRO A 37 -16.03 9.33 7.76
CA PRO A 37 -15.41 8.01 7.81
C PRO A 37 -14.03 8.00 7.11
N TYR A 38 -13.73 9.05 6.36
CA TYR A 38 -12.43 9.28 5.77
C TYR A 38 -11.60 10.08 6.76
N ALA A 39 -10.62 9.42 7.39
CA ALA A 39 -9.51 10.14 8.01
C ALA A 39 -8.92 11.11 6.99
N SER A 40 -8.33 12.23 7.44
CA SER A 40 -7.69 13.20 6.55
C SER A 40 -6.58 12.52 5.75
N ASN A 41 -6.95 12.02 4.56
CA ASN A 41 -6.11 11.24 3.68
C ASN A 41 -5.38 12.23 2.77
N PHE A 42 -4.15 12.57 3.12
CA PHE A 42 -3.26 13.29 2.22
C PHE A 42 -2.70 12.28 1.22
N GLN A 43 -2.86 12.58 -0.07
CA GLN A 43 -2.14 11.88 -1.12
C GLN A 43 -1.07 12.83 -1.65
N MET A 44 0.19 12.48 -1.43
CA MET A 44 1.34 13.25 -1.87
C MET A 44 2.22 12.36 -2.73
N LEU A 45 2.60 12.85 -3.90
CA LEU A 45 3.54 12.17 -4.78
C LEU A 45 4.96 12.61 -4.42
N ALA A 46 5.86 11.64 -4.27
CA ALA A 46 7.29 11.86 -4.13
C ALA A 46 8.03 10.98 -5.14
N LYS A 47 9.10 11.52 -5.72
CA LYS A 47 9.96 10.84 -6.69
C LYS A 47 11.23 10.29 -6.04
N ASP A 48 11.84 11.04 -5.13
CA ASP A 48 13.11 10.69 -4.47
C ASP A 48 12.95 10.58 -2.96
N ARG A 49 12.29 11.56 -2.32
CA ARG A 49 12.25 11.65 -0.85
C ARG A 49 10.86 11.90 -0.33
N LEU A 50 10.40 10.99 0.50
CA LEU A 50 9.22 11.18 1.33
C LEU A 50 9.65 11.26 2.80
N TYR A 51 9.29 12.35 3.45
CA TYR A 51 9.53 12.57 4.87
C TYR A 51 8.20 12.76 5.58
N TYR A 52 8.01 12.02 6.66
CA TYR A 52 6.85 12.14 7.53
C TYR A 52 7.35 12.20 8.98
N ASN A 53 7.08 13.30 9.67
CA ASN A 53 7.44 13.46 11.06
C ASN A 53 6.34 14.17 11.86
N LEU A 54 6.24 13.81 13.12
CA LEU A 54 5.38 14.47 14.10
C LEU A 54 6.26 15.26 15.05
N PHE A 55 5.92 16.52 15.29
CA PHE A 55 6.65 17.38 16.21
C PHE A 55 5.70 17.94 17.25
N SER A 56 6.12 17.96 18.51
CA SER A 56 5.41 18.62 19.60
C SER A 56 6.45 19.26 20.53
N ALA A 57 6.16 20.47 21.02
CA ALA A 57 7.01 21.14 21.99
C ALA A 57 6.83 20.57 23.42
N ALA A 58 5.71 19.89 23.67
CA ALA A 58 5.42 19.20 24.93
C ALA A 58 5.49 17.68 24.74
N ASP A 59 5.80 16.95 25.81
CA ASP A 59 5.75 15.49 25.80
C ASP A 59 4.31 15.01 25.52
N LYS A 60 4.17 14.16 24.51
CA LYS A 60 2.91 13.52 24.14
C LYS A 60 3.01 12.02 24.40
N THR A 61 2.09 11.50 25.20
CA THR A 61 1.93 10.07 25.43
C THR A 61 0.81 9.55 24.54
N ALA A 62 0.92 8.30 24.09
CA ALA A 62 -0.14 7.60 23.37
C ALA A 62 -0.61 8.20 22.03
N PHE A 63 0.12 9.15 21.43
CA PHE A 63 -0.28 9.76 20.16
C PHE A 63 -0.18 8.79 18.98
N ARG A 64 -1.27 8.60 18.23
CA ARG A 64 -1.36 7.62 17.13
C ARG A 64 -1.43 8.24 15.75
N THR A 65 -0.63 7.69 14.84
CA THR A 65 -0.71 7.99 13.41
C THR A 65 -0.46 6.75 12.57
N SER A 66 -1.04 6.75 11.37
CA SER A 66 -0.82 5.72 10.35
C SER A 66 -0.72 6.41 8.99
N PHE A 67 0.20 5.93 8.16
CA PHE A 67 0.36 6.35 6.78
C PHE A 67 0.64 5.12 5.91
N GLY A 68 0.26 5.19 4.65
CA GLY A 68 0.57 4.18 3.65
C GLY A 68 1.51 4.75 2.61
N VAL A 69 2.49 3.97 2.18
CA VAL A 69 3.36 4.31 1.06
C VAL A 69 3.07 3.34 -0.08
N TRP A 70 2.80 3.91 -1.25
CA TRP A 70 2.60 3.17 -2.49
C TRP A 70 3.79 3.45 -3.39
N VAL A 71 4.47 2.38 -3.82
CA VAL A 71 5.64 2.46 -4.69
C VAL A 71 5.31 1.72 -5.97
N GLN A 72 5.53 2.39 -7.11
CA GLN A 72 5.33 1.81 -8.43
C GLN A 72 6.45 2.23 -9.37
N ASN A 73 6.80 1.36 -10.32
CA ASN A 73 7.66 1.73 -11.42
C ASN A 73 6.92 2.67 -12.36
N LEU A 74 7.58 3.76 -12.77
CA LEU A 74 6.98 4.74 -13.67
C LEU A 74 6.84 4.16 -15.08
N THR A 75 5.61 4.16 -15.59
CA THR A 75 5.31 3.87 -17.00
C THR A 75 5.72 5.03 -17.90
N ILE A 76 5.68 4.84 -19.22
CA ILE A 76 5.91 5.93 -20.19
C ILE A 76 4.91 7.07 -19.96
N ALA A 77 3.62 6.76 -19.74
CA ALA A 77 2.61 7.76 -19.42
C ALA A 77 2.93 8.55 -18.14
N ASP A 78 3.39 7.87 -17.07
CA ASP A 78 3.80 8.55 -15.83
C ASP A 78 4.99 9.46 -16.07
N LYS A 79 6.01 8.99 -16.79
CA LYS A 79 7.20 9.77 -17.11
C LYS A 79 6.85 11.03 -17.89
N LEU A 80 5.98 10.91 -18.90
CA LEU A 80 5.50 12.04 -19.69
C LEU A 80 4.74 13.05 -18.82
N LYS A 81 3.82 12.59 -17.96
CA LYS A 81 3.10 13.46 -17.01
C LYS A 81 4.04 14.18 -16.03
N LEU A 82 5.12 13.52 -15.61
CA LEU A 82 6.09 14.06 -14.63
C LEU A 82 7.27 14.79 -15.29
N GLY A 83 7.28 14.93 -16.62
CA GLY A 83 8.39 15.57 -17.34
C GLY A 83 9.73 14.81 -17.27
N VAL A 84 9.70 13.50 -16.99
CA VAL A 84 10.88 12.65 -16.96
C VAL A 84 11.27 12.26 -18.39
N PRO A 85 12.54 12.47 -18.82
CA PRO A 85 12.97 12.09 -20.15
C PRO A 85 12.83 10.58 -20.43
N LEU A 86 12.30 10.25 -21.61
CA LEU A 86 12.17 8.87 -22.09
C LEU A 86 13.50 8.33 -22.64
N THR A 87 13.73 7.04 -22.50
CA THR A 87 14.81 6.33 -23.22
C THR A 87 14.46 6.16 -24.71
N ASN A 88 15.42 5.72 -25.54
CA ASN A 88 15.16 5.53 -26.97
C ASN A 88 14.10 4.45 -27.23
N ASP A 89 14.12 3.36 -26.47
CA ASP A 89 13.12 2.29 -26.58
C ASP A 89 11.73 2.77 -26.14
N GLU A 90 11.67 3.58 -25.08
CA GLU A 90 10.42 4.19 -24.61
C GLU A 90 9.83 5.17 -25.63
N ARG A 91 10.68 5.94 -26.33
CA ARG A 91 10.21 6.80 -27.42
C ARG A 91 9.65 6.01 -28.59
N ALA A 92 10.21 4.83 -28.89
CA ALA A 92 9.68 3.97 -29.94
C ALA A 92 8.26 3.50 -29.60
N ILE A 93 8.04 3.08 -28.35
CA ILE A 93 6.72 2.67 -27.84
C ILE A 93 5.74 3.85 -27.80
N ASP A 94 6.19 5.02 -27.31
CA ASP A 94 5.38 6.24 -27.33
C ASP A 94 4.90 6.58 -28.75
N LYS A 95 5.80 6.50 -29.74
CA LYS A 95 5.45 6.75 -31.14
C LYS A 95 4.49 5.71 -31.72
N GLU A 96 4.68 4.44 -31.39
CA GLU A 96 3.83 3.34 -31.86
C GLU A 96 2.40 3.46 -31.34
N PHE A 97 2.23 3.75 -30.04
CA PHE A 97 0.92 3.79 -29.40
C PHE A 97 0.36 5.20 -29.16
N SER A 98 1.10 6.24 -29.57
CA SER A 98 0.74 7.66 -29.37
C SER A 98 0.42 8.01 -27.91
N VAL A 99 1.25 7.55 -26.98
CA VAL A 99 1.02 7.70 -25.53
C VAL A 99 1.00 9.17 -25.12
N SER A 100 1.96 9.96 -25.60
CA SER A 100 2.05 11.41 -25.43
C SER A 100 0.76 12.13 -25.77
N SER A 101 0.16 11.83 -26.92
CA SER A 101 -1.11 12.43 -27.32
C SER A 101 -2.27 12.13 -26.36
N THR A 102 -2.23 10.97 -25.70
CA THR A 102 -3.26 10.54 -24.74
C THR A 102 -3.04 11.18 -23.37
N VAL A 103 -1.78 11.37 -22.98
CA VAL A 103 -1.39 12.14 -21.79
C VAL A 103 -1.78 13.61 -21.94
N GLU A 104 -1.54 14.23 -23.10
CA GLU A 104 -1.95 15.62 -23.38
C GLU A 104 -3.46 15.83 -23.31
N LYS A 105 -4.25 14.81 -23.69
CA LYS A 105 -5.71 14.80 -23.53
C LYS A 105 -6.16 14.64 -22.07
N GLY A 106 -5.26 14.32 -21.15
CA GLY A 106 -5.57 14.06 -19.74
C GLY A 106 -6.20 12.70 -19.47
N LEU A 107 -6.08 11.74 -20.40
CA LEU A 107 -6.66 10.39 -20.25
C LEU A 107 -5.70 9.39 -19.60
N LEU A 108 -4.39 9.64 -19.66
CA LEU A 108 -3.35 8.83 -19.04
C LEU A 108 -2.39 9.67 -18.19
N PRO A 109 -1.71 9.07 -17.19
CA PRO A 109 -1.94 7.72 -16.65
C PRO A 109 -3.27 7.60 -15.91
N LEU A 110 -3.82 6.38 -15.83
CA LEU A 110 -5.03 6.12 -15.07
C LEU A 110 -4.81 6.38 -13.57
N PRO A 111 -5.81 6.90 -12.83
CA PRO A 111 -5.77 6.91 -11.38
C PRO A 111 -5.57 5.49 -10.82
N LEU A 112 -4.78 5.36 -9.76
CA LEU A 112 -4.42 4.07 -9.16
C LEU A 112 -5.65 3.21 -8.81
N GLU A 113 -6.72 3.81 -8.30
CA GLU A 113 -7.96 3.09 -7.98
C GLU A 113 -8.59 2.46 -9.23
N GLN A 114 -8.63 3.20 -10.35
CA GLN A 114 -9.13 2.67 -11.62
C GLN A 114 -8.21 1.59 -12.16
N GLN A 115 -6.91 1.71 -11.95
CA GLN A 115 -5.95 0.70 -12.33
C GLN A 115 -6.18 -0.61 -11.56
N ILE A 116 -6.31 -0.53 -10.23
CA ILE A 116 -6.63 -1.67 -9.37
C ILE A 116 -7.95 -2.30 -9.81
N GLU A 117 -8.96 -1.50 -10.08
CA GLU A 117 -10.27 -2.00 -10.50
C GLU A 117 -10.19 -2.73 -11.85
N ARG A 118 -9.58 -2.11 -12.85
CA ARG A 118 -9.54 -2.66 -14.22
C ARG A 118 -8.62 -3.86 -14.34
N GLU A 119 -7.47 -3.85 -13.69
CA GLU A 119 -6.46 -4.90 -13.88
C GLU A 119 -6.61 -6.06 -12.89
N TYR A 120 -6.94 -5.76 -11.63
CA TYR A 120 -6.94 -6.75 -10.55
C TYR A 120 -8.36 -7.20 -10.21
N ARG A 121 -9.27 -6.27 -9.94
CA ARG A 121 -10.66 -6.61 -9.55
C ARG A 121 -11.44 -7.26 -10.70
N SER A 122 -11.16 -6.91 -11.95
CA SER A 122 -11.71 -7.61 -13.12
C SER A 122 -11.29 -9.09 -13.21
N GLN A 123 -10.17 -9.45 -12.58
CA GLN A 123 -9.62 -10.80 -12.53
C GLN A 123 -9.86 -11.48 -11.16
N LEU A 124 -10.73 -10.90 -10.32
CA LEU A 124 -11.03 -11.40 -8.99
C LEU A 124 -11.72 -12.77 -9.09
N ILE A 125 -11.19 -13.74 -8.36
CA ILE A 125 -11.78 -15.08 -8.22
C ILE A 125 -12.55 -15.16 -6.91
N SER A 126 -11.93 -14.73 -5.82
CA SER A 126 -12.58 -14.61 -4.51
C SER A 126 -11.96 -13.53 -3.66
N GLU A 127 -12.76 -12.96 -2.77
CA GLU A 127 -12.33 -12.11 -1.66
C GLU A 127 -12.67 -12.83 -0.36
N GLU A 128 -11.68 -13.02 0.50
CA GLU A 128 -11.81 -13.78 1.74
C GLU A 128 -11.34 -12.94 2.91
N THR A 129 -12.19 -12.81 3.92
CA THR A 129 -11.83 -12.17 5.19
C THR A 129 -11.70 -13.24 6.27
N HIS A 130 -10.53 -13.28 6.88
CA HIS A 130 -10.14 -14.26 7.89
C HIS A 130 -10.09 -13.58 9.25
N GLY A 131 -10.75 -14.16 10.24
CA GLY A 131 -10.68 -13.72 11.64
C GLY A 131 -10.07 -14.81 12.50
N ARG A 132 -9.11 -14.44 13.35
CA ARG A 132 -8.46 -15.37 14.30
C ARG A 132 -8.38 -14.76 15.69
N THR A 133 -8.43 -15.63 16.68
CA THR A 133 -8.11 -15.31 18.09
C THR A 133 -6.86 -16.09 18.47
N MET A 134 -5.86 -15.43 19.04
CA MET A 134 -4.57 -16.04 19.38
C MET A 134 -4.09 -15.60 20.75
N SER A 135 -3.43 -16.50 21.48
CA SER A 135 -2.65 -16.15 22.66
C SER A 135 -1.21 -15.86 22.23
N VAL A 136 -0.88 -14.57 22.13
CA VAL A 136 0.39 -14.08 21.61
C VAL A 136 1.39 -13.90 22.75
N THR A 137 2.66 -14.23 22.52
CA THR A 137 3.73 -14.18 23.53
C THR A 137 4.98 -13.47 22.99
N ALA A 138 6.06 -13.48 23.78
CA ALA A 138 7.37 -12.95 23.40
C ALA A 138 8.10 -13.77 22.31
N THR A 139 7.54 -14.89 21.88
CA THR A 139 8.05 -15.67 20.75
C THR A 139 7.17 -15.39 19.53
N SER A 140 7.79 -15.16 18.37
CA SER A 140 7.05 -14.99 17.11
C SER A 140 6.19 -16.23 16.83
N GLN A 141 4.91 -16.00 16.56
CA GLN A 141 3.93 -17.04 16.27
C GLN A 141 3.35 -16.81 14.88
N LEU A 142 3.24 -17.89 14.11
CA LEU A 142 2.62 -17.86 12.80
C LEU A 142 1.11 -17.65 12.95
N VAL A 143 0.60 -16.57 12.35
CA VAL A 143 -0.84 -16.34 12.25
C VAL A 143 -1.40 -17.25 11.18
N GLU A 144 -0.88 -17.17 9.95
CA GLU A 144 -1.27 -18.02 8.83
C GLU A 144 -0.25 -17.91 7.70
N THR A 145 -0.10 -18.99 6.94
CA THR A 145 0.56 -19.00 5.63
C THR A 145 -0.43 -19.45 4.58
N ILE A 146 -0.51 -18.71 3.48
CA ILE A 146 -1.48 -18.91 2.41
C ILE A 146 -0.76 -19.01 1.09
N TYR A 147 -1.12 -20.03 0.32
CA TYR A 147 -0.57 -20.33 -0.99
C TYR A 147 -1.63 -20.09 -2.08
N PRO A 148 -1.32 -19.37 -3.17
CA PRO A 148 -2.21 -19.27 -4.31
C PRO A 148 -2.30 -20.61 -5.04
N ARG A 149 -3.41 -20.85 -5.74
CA ARG A 149 -3.53 -21.98 -6.66
C ARG A 149 -2.78 -21.66 -7.97
N ALA A 150 -2.51 -22.70 -8.75
CA ALA A 150 -1.90 -22.54 -10.07
C ALA A 150 -2.66 -21.51 -10.94
N GLY A 151 -1.92 -20.57 -11.53
CA GLY A 151 -2.50 -19.49 -12.34
C GLY A 151 -3.18 -18.36 -11.54
N GLN A 152 -2.97 -18.30 -10.23
CA GLN A 152 -3.48 -17.25 -9.34
C GLN A 152 -2.34 -16.59 -8.57
N PHE A 153 -2.63 -15.46 -7.96
CA PHE A 153 -1.81 -14.84 -6.94
C PHE A 153 -2.71 -14.22 -5.85
N LEU A 154 -2.11 -13.86 -4.72
CA LEU A 154 -2.80 -13.29 -3.57
C LEU A 154 -2.54 -11.79 -3.48
N VAL A 155 -3.50 -11.03 -2.96
CA VAL A 155 -3.30 -9.63 -2.56
C VAL A 155 -3.86 -9.41 -1.17
N LEU A 156 -3.02 -9.09 -0.19
CA LEU A 156 -3.48 -8.60 1.10
C LEU A 156 -3.97 -7.16 0.92
N THR A 157 -5.23 -6.91 1.26
CA THR A 157 -5.87 -5.61 1.04
C THR A 157 -6.23 -4.89 2.33
N LYS A 158 -6.47 -5.64 3.41
CA LYS A 158 -6.91 -5.09 4.68
C LYS A 158 -6.32 -5.88 5.84
N LEU A 159 -5.98 -5.18 6.92
CA LEU A 159 -5.51 -5.77 8.17
C LEU A 159 -6.02 -4.95 9.36
N ALA A 160 -6.53 -5.64 10.38
CA ALA A 160 -6.93 -5.07 11.66
C ALA A 160 -6.53 -6.02 12.79
N ALA A 161 -6.17 -5.48 13.94
CA ALA A 161 -5.86 -6.28 15.12
C ALA A 161 -6.10 -5.50 16.40
N THR A 162 -6.15 -6.22 17.52
CA THR A 162 -6.36 -5.63 18.85
C THR A 162 -5.31 -4.55 19.13
N GLU A 163 -5.75 -3.30 19.34
CA GLU A 163 -4.88 -2.14 19.57
C GLU A 163 -3.99 -2.31 20.80
N SER A 164 -4.57 -2.85 21.88
CA SER A 164 -3.90 -3.12 23.16
C SER A 164 -3.17 -1.90 23.74
N THR A 165 -2.35 -2.10 24.77
CA THR A 165 -1.54 -1.01 25.37
C THR A 165 -0.13 -0.96 24.77
N PRO A 166 0.55 0.19 24.79
CA PRO A 166 1.95 0.28 24.33
C PRO A 166 2.89 -0.71 25.03
N ALA A 167 2.62 -1.05 26.30
CA ALA A 167 3.41 -2.03 27.06
C ALA A 167 3.33 -3.45 26.48
N ASN A 168 2.19 -3.82 25.88
CA ASN A 168 2.03 -5.13 25.24
C ASN A 168 2.83 -5.26 23.95
N ASN A 169 3.24 -4.14 23.32
CA ASN A 169 4.11 -4.05 22.15
C ASN A 169 3.83 -5.13 21.08
N ILE A 170 2.55 -5.27 20.72
CA ILE A 170 2.12 -6.20 19.67
C ILE A 170 2.70 -5.72 18.35
N ARG A 171 3.30 -6.63 17.59
CA ARG A 171 3.92 -6.37 16.30
C ARG A 171 3.54 -7.48 15.34
N ILE A 172 3.04 -7.08 14.18
CA ILE A 172 2.70 -7.98 13.09
C ILE A 172 3.80 -7.85 12.05
N SER A 173 4.29 -8.97 11.53
CA SER A 173 5.11 -8.98 10.32
C SER A 173 4.39 -9.67 9.18
N ILE A 174 4.61 -9.15 7.98
CA ILE A 174 4.04 -9.65 6.73
C ILE A 174 5.21 -10.02 5.85
N SER A 175 5.26 -11.28 5.43
CA SER A 175 6.20 -11.79 4.44
C SER A 175 5.44 -12.12 3.17
N ARG A 176 6.07 -11.92 2.03
CA ARG A 176 5.54 -12.31 0.72
C ARG A 176 6.62 -12.99 -0.10
N ASP A 177 6.29 -14.06 -0.79
CA ASP A 177 7.19 -14.75 -1.71
C ASP A 177 8.57 -15.02 -1.09
N THR A 178 9.65 -14.52 -1.70
CA THR A 178 11.03 -14.64 -1.18
C THR A 178 11.45 -13.48 -0.28
N ASP A 179 10.53 -12.55 0.01
CA ASP A 179 10.76 -11.32 0.78
C ASP A 179 10.23 -11.47 2.21
N ALA A 180 11.08 -12.02 3.07
CA ALA A 180 10.78 -12.24 4.46
C ALA A 180 10.75 -10.91 5.24
N ASN A 181 9.71 -10.70 6.03
CA ASN A 181 9.47 -9.46 6.77
C ASN A 181 9.41 -8.22 5.86
N TYR A 182 8.83 -8.36 4.67
CA TYR A 182 8.53 -7.24 3.76
C TYR A 182 7.93 -6.04 4.50
N ILE A 183 7.02 -6.31 5.44
CA ILE A 183 6.68 -5.36 6.51
C ILE A 183 7.11 -5.98 7.83
N SER A 184 7.99 -5.29 8.54
CA SER A 184 8.38 -5.59 9.91
C SER A 184 7.71 -4.61 10.88
N ASP A 185 7.42 -5.10 12.09
CA ASP A 185 7.00 -4.28 13.23
C ASP A 185 5.74 -3.42 13.03
N LEU A 186 4.75 -3.92 12.28
CA LEU A 186 3.47 -3.24 12.16
C LEU A 186 2.72 -3.27 13.49
N LYS A 187 2.56 -2.10 14.11
CA LYS A 187 1.92 -1.97 15.42
C LYS A 187 0.40 -1.78 15.24
N PRO A 188 -0.45 -2.73 15.70
CA PRO A 188 -1.89 -2.63 15.56
C PRO A 188 -2.49 -1.52 16.42
N TYR A 189 -1.73 -1.03 17.42
CA TYR A 189 -2.09 0.12 18.26
C TYR A 189 -2.60 1.33 17.46
N ALA A 190 -2.06 1.58 16.27
CA ALA A 190 -2.43 2.73 15.42
C ALA A 190 -3.69 2.53 14.56
N VAL A 191 -4.30 1.34 14.57
CA VAL A 191 -5.38 0.95 13.65
C VAL A 191 -6.58 0.36 14.40
N GLY A 192 -6.34 -0.50 15.38
CA GLY A 192 -7.39 -1.17 16.16
C GLY A 192 -8.22 -2.19 15.37
N LEU A 193 -9.33 -2.64 15.96
CA LEU A 193 -10.27 -3.59 15.35
C LEU A 193 -11.42 -2.91 14.61
N GLU A 194 -11.79 -1.71 15.06
CA GLU A 194 -12.88 -0.90 14.49
C GLU A 194 -12.51 -0.28 13.14
N ARG A 195 -11.22 -0.25 12.82
CA ARG A 195 -10.72 0.24 11.54
C ARG A 195 -9.72 -0.74 10.94
N GLU A 196 -9.79 -0.87 9.63
CA GLU A 196 -8.86 -1.67 8.86
C GLU A 196 -7.79 -0.79 8.25
N LEU A 197 -6.53 -1.24 8.34
CA LEU A 197 -5.44 -0.68 7.56
C LEU A 197 -5.59 -1.16 6.12
N SER A 198 -5.99 -0.25 5.24
CA SER A 198 -5.97 -0.50 3.81
C SER A 198 -4.52 -0.61 3.32
N CYS A 199 -4.23 -1.68 2.61
CA CYS A 199 -2.94 -1.94 1.99
C CYS A 199 -3.17 -2.64 0.65
N PHE A 200 -2.08 -2.88 -0.09
CA PHE A 200 -2.13 -3.65 -1.32
C PHE A 200 -0.80 -4.36 -1.48
N ILE A 201 -0.72 -5.55 -0.92
CA ILE A 201 0.52 -6.33 -0.88
C ILE A 201 0.28 -7.58 -1.73
N PRO A 202 0.69 -7.55 -3.01
CA PRO A 202 0.62 -8.73 -3.87
C PRO A 202 1.69 -9.74 -3.47
N ALA A 203 1.33 -11.03 -3.56
CA ALA A 203 2.17 -12.19 -3.29
C ALA A 203 1.89 -13.28 -4.34
N LEU A 204 2.90 -13.67 -5.10
CA LEU A 204 2.80 -14.56 -6.26
C LEU A 204 2.83 -16.05 -5.91
N SER A 205 3.51 -16.42 -4.83
CA SER A 205 3.75 -17.79 -4.41
C SER A 205 3.38 -18.05 -2.95
N GLU A 206 3.57 -17.08 -2.06
CA GLU A 206 3.26 -17.27 -0.64
C GLU A 206 2.97 -15.93 0.04
N LEU A 207 1.94 -15.87 0.88
CA LEU A 207 1.72 -14.78 1.82
C LEU A 207 1.72 -15.35 3.24
N SER A 208 2.56 -14.84 4.12
CA SER A 208 2.59 -15.24 5.53
C SER A 208 2.52 -14.06 6.49
N LEU A 209 1.74 -14.26 7.55
CA LEU A 209 1.52 -13.29 8.63
C LEU A 209 2.07 -13.88 9.92
N ASN A 210 2.92 -13.14 10.61
CA ASN A 210 3.42 -13.52 11.93
C ASN A 210 3.08 -12.44 12.95
N ILE A 211 3.00 -12.82 14.21
CA ILE A 211 2.67 -11.92 15.31
C ILE A 211 3.51 -12.22 16.54
N ILE A 212 3.91 -11.16 17.23
CA ILE A 212 4.68 -11.21 18.48
C ILE A 212 4.19 -10.11 19.43
N ALA A 213 4.33 -10.32 20.73
CA ALA A 213 4.02 -9.34 21.78
C ALA A 213 5.17 -9.25 22.79
N ALA A 214 5.13 -8.31 23.74
CA ALA A 214 6.09 -8.25 24.84
C ALA A 214 5.85 -9.34 25.90
N GLY A 215 4.62 -9.83 26.00
CA GLY A 215 4.21 -10.84 26.97
C GLY A 215 2.86 -11.47 26.57
N PRO A 216 2.35 -12.42 27.36
CA PRO A 216 1.10 -13.11 27.07
C PRO A 216 -0.08 -12.15 26.94
N VAL A 217 -0.71 -12.13 25.76
CA VAL A 217 -1.88 -11.29 25.48
C VAL A 217 -2.79 -11.98 24.46
N THR A 218 -4.10 -11.93 24.70
CA THR A 218 -5.09 -12.38 23.71
C THR A 218 -5.24 -11.32 22.62
N VAL A 219 -5.02 -11.73 21.37
CA VAL A 219 -5.15 -10.85 20.20
C VAL A 219 -6.19 -11.41 19.25
N TYR A 220 -7.14 -10.56 18.91
CA TYR A 220 -8.01 -10.73 17.74
C TYR A 220 -7.34 -10.07 16.55
N ILE A 221 -7.28 -10.79 15.43
CA ILE A 221 -6.72 -10.31 14.16
C ILE A 221 -7.71 -10.63 13.04
N ARG A 222 -7.92 -9.64 12.16
CA ARG A 222 -8.74 -9.76 10.95
C ARG A 222 -7.93 -9.30 9.76
N TYR A 223 -7.99 -10.03 8.67
CA TYR A 223 -7.32 -9.63 7.43
C TYR A 223 -8.10 -10.11 6.21
N THR A 224 -7.97 -9.36 5.11
CA THR A 224 -8.72 -9.61 3.87
C THR A 224 -7.77 -9.81 2.71
N ILE A 225 -7.97 -10.90 1.98
CA ILE A 225 -7.15 -11.31 0.83
C ILE A 225 -8.01 -11.43 -0.41
N LEU A 226 -7.50 -10.90 -1.52
CA LEU A 226 -8.02 -11.19 -2.86
C LEU A 226 -7.24 -12.35 -3.45
N LYS A 227 -7.96 -13.30 -4.04
CA LYS A 227 -7.40 -14.31 -4.95
C LYS A 227 -7.68 -13.85 -6.37
N VAL A 228 -6.63 -13.57 -7.12
CA VAL A 228 -6.74 -12.93 -8.44
C VAL A 228 -6.13 -13.85 -9.48
N LYS A 229 -6.80 -13.97 -10.64
CA LYS A 229 -6.26 -14.71 -11.79
C LYS A 229 -5.04 -13.98 -12.33
N LEU A 230 -3.95 -14.72 -12.54
CA LEU A 230 -2.70 -14.18 -13.06
C LEU A 230 -2.78 -14.06 -14.60
N SER A 231 -3.35 -12.95 -15.09
CA SER A 231 -3.48 -12.64 -16.51
C SER A 231 -2.14 -12.28 -17.16
N ASN A 232 -2.03 -12.32 -18.50
CA ASN A 232 -0.79 -11.94 -19.20
C ASN A 232 -0.37 -10.49 -18.93
N LEU A 233 -1.34 -9.59 -18.76
CA LEU A 233 -1.12 -8.21 -18.34
C LEU A 233 -0.42 -8.16 -16.98
N LEU A 234 -1.00 -8.83 -15.98
CA LEU A 234 -0.45 -8.87 -14.62
C LEU A 234 0.91 -9.60 -14.58
N ARG A 235 1.10 -10.63 -15.40
CA ARG A 235 2.41 -11.28 -15.57
C ARG A 235 3.46 -10.31 -16.09
N CYS A 236 3.14 -9.49 -17.10
CA CYS A 236 4.04 -8.45 -17.57
C CYS A 236 4.32 -7.42 -16.46
N ARG A 237 3.29 -6.97 -15.73
CA ARG A 237 3.44 -5.97 -14.67
C ARG A 237 4.30 -6.44 -13.50
N PHE A 238 4.21 -7.72 -13.16
CA PHE A 238 5.07 -8.36 -12.15
C PHE A 238 6.43 -8.83 -12.69
N GLY A 239 6.74 -8.58 -13.98
CA GLY A 239 8.02 -8.99 -14.58
C GLY A 239 8.16 -10.51 -14.79
N LEU A 240 7.05 -11.25 -14.80
CA LEU A 240 6.99 -12.71 -15.00
C LEU A 240 6.92 -13.13 -16.47
N LEU A 241 6.91 -12.16 -17.39
CA LEU A 241 6.83 -12.39 -18.83
C LEU A 241 7.72 -11.36 -19.52
N SER A 242 8.70 -11.82 -20.28
CA SER A 242 9.59 -10.92 -21.04
C SER A 242 8.85 -10.30 -22.23
N LYS A 243 9.49 -9.33 -22.89
CA LYS A 243 8.98 -8.71 -24.12
C LYS A 243 8.75 -9.76 -25.22
N GLU A 244 9.64 -10.73 -25.34
CA GLU A 244 9.64 -11.77 -26.37
C GLU A 244 8.60 -12.87 -26.10
N GLU A 245 8.30 -13.11 -24.82
CA GLU A 245 7.32 -14.10 -24.39
C GLU A 245 5.89 -13.54 -24.36
N ALA A 246 5.75 -12.22 -24.29
CA ALA A 246 4.46 -11.58 -24.19
C ALA A 246 3.66 -11.70 -25.49
N PRO A 247 2.38 -12.10 -25.41
CA PRO A 247 1.57 -12.22 -26.60
C PRO A 247 1.20 -10.84 -27.15
N GLY A 248 1.45 -10.65 -28.45
CA GLY A 248 1.09 -9.44 -29.18
C GLY A 248 1.76 -8.19 -28.60
N ASP A 249 0.97 -7.15 -28.34
CA ASP A 249 1.45 -5.85 -27.88
C ASP A 249 1.31 -5.63 -26.35
N VAL A 250 0.96 -6.68 -25.60
CA VAL A 250 0.64 -6.57 -24.16
C VAL A 250 1.79 -5.97 -23.36
N TRP A 251 3.03 -6.42 -23.59
CA TRP A 251 4.19 -5.91 -22.87
C TRP A 251 4.40 -4.42 -23.12
N ALA A 252 4.34 -3.99 -24.39
CA ALA A 252 4.53 -2.60 -24.78
C ALA A 252 3.43 -1.70 -24.21
N LYS A 253 2.18 -2.20 -24.14
CA LYS A 253 1.06 -1.48 -23.53
C LYS A 253 1.17 -1.34 -22.02
N VAL A 254 1.67 -2.35 -21.31
CA VAL A 254 1.92 -2.29 -19.86
C VAL A 254 3.04 -1.29 -19.55
N VAL A 255 4.15 -1.35 -20.29
CA VAL A 255 5.25 -0.37 -20.17
C VAL A 255 4.79 1.03 -20.56
N GLY A 256 3.94 1.13 -21.58
CA GLY A 256 3.30 2.35 -22.05
C GLY A 256 2.37 3.01 -21.02
N GLY A 257 1.85 2.24 -20.05
CA GLY A 257 0.84 2.70 -19.11
C GLY A 257 -0.56 2.82 -19.73
N ILE A 258 -0.82 2.09 -20.81
CA ILE A 258 -2.11 2.04 -21.52
C ILE A 258 -3.00 0.93 -20.94
N LEU A 259 -2.35 -0.17 -20.59
CA LEU A 259 -2.87 -1.32 -19.86
C LEU A 259 -2.12 -1.46 -18.55
#